data_AF-A0A534PV53-F1
#
_entry.id   AF-A0A534PV53-F1
#
_cell.length_a   1.000
_cell.length_b   1.000
_cell.length_c   1.000
_cell.angle_alpha   90.00
_cell.angle_beta   90.00
_cell.angle_gamma   90.00
#
_symmetry.space_group_name_H-M   'P 1'
#
loop_
_entity.id
_entity.type
_entity.pdbx_description
1 polymer ?
#
loop_
_entity_poly.entity_id
_entity_poly.type
_entity_poly.pdbx_seq_one_letter_code
_entity_poly.pdbx_strand_id
1 'polypeptide(L)'
;MEQPIDVLEMFKQAAFEVDNRRLPDLKLDTLIAGLGMDSVAVMELVSYFEEKLSVRIPDEELSRLRTVKDLRDAIARLRPDRQFAA
;
A
#
# COMPACT_ATOMS: atom_id res chain seq x y z
N MET A 1 -15.50 -9.53 14.40
CA MET A 1 -14.04 -9.69 14.41
C MET A 1 -13.51 -8.89 13.24
N GLU A 2 -12.91 -7.72 13.49
CA GLU A 2 -12.28 -6.96 12.41
C GLU A 2 -10.97 -7.66 12.04
N GLN A 3 -10.79 -7.98 10.77
CA GLN A 3 -9.62 -8.69 10.27
C GLN A 3 -8.44 -7.73 10.25
N PRO A 4 -7.22 -8.17 10.62
CA PRO A 4 -6.06 -7.30 10.58
C PRO A 4 -5.78 -6.86 9.13
N ILE A 5 -5.32 -5.62 8.99
CA ILE A 5 -4.95 -5.02 7.72
C ILE A 5 -3.65 -5.66 7.24
N ASP A 6 -3.73 -6.51 6.22
CA ASP A 6 -2.54 -7.08 5.56
C ASP A 6 -2.16 -6.21 4.36
N VAL A 7 -1.17 -5.34 4.56
CA VAL A 7 -0.72 -4.41 3.52
C VAL A 7 -0.04 -5.14 2.37
N LEU A 8 0.63 -6.28 2.63
CA LEU A 8 1.30 -7.03 1.57
C LEU A 8 0.27 -7.68 0.65
N GLU A 9 -0.74 -8.34 1.20
CA GLU A 9 -1.80 -8.97 0.41
C GLU A 9 -2.64 -7.94 -0.35
N MET A 10 -3.03 -6.83 0.30
CA MET A 10 -3.72 -5.75 -0.41
C MET A 10 -2.85 -5.14 -1.51
N PHE A 11 -1.56 -4.97 -1.29
CA PHE A 11 -0.66 -4.42 -2.30
C PHE A 11 -0.55 -5.37 -3.50
N LYS A 12 -0.39 -6.68 -3.26
CA LYS A 12 -0.39 -7.69 -4.33
C LYS A 12 -1.69 -7.65 -5.12
N GLN A 13 -2.81 -7.53 -4.42
CA GLN A 13 -4.12 -7.51 -5.05
C GLN A 13 -4.31 -6.22 -5.88
N ALA A 14 -4.00 -5.06 -5.31
CA ALA A 14 -4.05 -3.79 -6.02
C ALA A 14 -3.09 -3.76 -7.23
N ALA A 15 -1.86 -4.26 -7.09
CA ALA A 15 -0.91 -4.39 -8.20
C ALA A 15 -1.46 -5.26 -9.34
N PHE A 16 -2.20 -6.31 -9.01
CA PHE A 16 -2.85 -7.19 -9.98
C PHE A 16 -4.08 -6.52 -10.61
N GLU A 17 -4.89 -5.80 -9.84
CA GLU A 17 -6.08 -5.10 -10.36
C GLU A 17 -5.70 -3.91 -11.26
N VAL A 18 -4.65 -3.16 -10.89
CA VAL A 18 -4.21 -1.94 -11.59
C VAL A 18 -3.30 -2.25 -12.78
N ASP A 19 -2.29 -3.10 -12.60
CA ASP A 19 -1.23 -3.34 -13.60
C ASP A 19 -1.18 -4.81 -14.09
N ASN A 20 -2.13 -5.66 -13.66
CA ASN A 20 -2.08 -7.11 -13.90
C ASN A 20 -0.75 -7.76 -13.44
N ARG A 21 -0.10 -7.13 -12.44
CA ARG A 21 1.22 -7.52 -11.97
C ARG A 21 1.12 -8.44 -10.77
N ARG A 22 1.80 -9.58 -10.85
CA ARG A 22 1.90 -10.52 -9.74
C ARG A 22 3.19 -10.29 -8.97
N LEU A 23 3.08 -10.10 -7.66
CA LEU A 23 4.21 -9.83 -6.77
C LEU A 23 4.32 -10.93 -5.69
N PRO A 24 4.68 -12.16 -6.06
CA PRO A 24 4.70 -13.29 -5.12
C PRO A 24 5.76 -13.14 -4.02
N ASP A 25 6.89 -12.48 -4.30
CA ASP A 25 7.98 -12.25 -3.34
C ASP A 25 7.94 -10.83 -2.72
N LEU A 26 6.77 -10.18 -2.73
CA LEU A 26 6.63 -8.85 -2.13
C LEU A 26 6.94 -8.90 -0.64
N LYS A 27 7.83 -8.01 -0.18
CA LYS A 27 8.23 -7.85 1.21
C LYS A 27 8.02 -6.40 1.63
N LEU A 28 7.96 -6.17 2.94
CA LEU A 28 7.85 -4.81 3.49
C LEU A 28 9.01 -3.92 3.05
N ASP A 29 10.22 -4.47 2.98
CA ASP A 29 11.43 -3.74 2.56
C ASP A 29 11.49 -3.50 1.03
N THR A 30 10.56 -4.07 0.25
CA THR A 30 10.56 -3.91 -1.20
C THR A 30 10.32 -2.45 -1.58
N LEU A 31 11.22 -1.92 -2.41
CA LEU A 31 11.10 -0.58 -2.99
C LEU A 31 9.98 -0.56 -4.03
N ILE A 32 9.02 0.35 -3.87
CA ILE A 32 7.90 0.54 -4.80
C ILE A 32 8.43 0.92 -6.19
N ALA A 33 9.42 1.83 -6.25
CA ALA A 33 10.08 2.19 -7.51
C ALA A 33 10.83 1.01 -8.16
N GLY A 34 11.27 0.04 -7.38
CA GLY A 34 11.94 -1.18 -7.87
C GLY A 34 10.96 -2.22 -8.43
N LEU A 35 9.66 -2.05 -8.21
CA LEU A 35 8.64 -2.93 -8.75
C LEU A 35 8.40 -2.70 -10.24
N GLY A 36 8.94 -1.63 -10.83
CA GLY A 36 8.72 -1.25 -12.22
C GLY A 36 7.29 -0.79 -12.50
N MET A 37 6.62 -0.21 -11.50
CA MET A 37 5.31 0.42 -11.63
C MET A 37 5.50 1.87 -12.09
N ASP A 38 4.70 2.28 -13.06
CA ASP A 38 4.65 3.68 -13.47
C ASP A 38 4.04 4.56 -12.38
N SER A 39 4.31 5.87 -12.45
CA SER A 39 3.78 6.85 -11.50
C SER A 39 2.24 6.83 -11.42
N VAL A 40 1.56 6.56 -12.54
CA VAL A 40 0.10 6.40 -12.58
C VAL A 40 -0.33 5.16 -11.80
N ALA A 41 0.32 4.01 -12.01
CA ALA A 41 -0.02 2.78 -11.31
C ALA A 41 0.16 2.93 -9.78
N VAL A 42 1.17 3.68 -9.34
CA VAL A 42 1.37 4.00 -7.93
C VAL A 42 0.22 4.86 -7.37
N MET A 43 -0.24 5.87 -8.12
CA MET A 43 -1.37 6.72 -7.70
C MET A 43 -2.69 5.94 -7.62
N GLU A 44 -2.94 5.04 -8.58
CA GLU A 44 -4.10 4.14 -8.55
C GLU A 44 -4.01 3.16 -7.37
N LEU A 45 -2.83 2.64 -7.07
CA LEU A 45 -2.56 1.81 -5.90
C LEU A 45 -2.93 2.55 -4.62
N VAL A 46 -2.44 3.78 -4.46
CA VAL A 46 -2.75 4.65 -3.31
C VAL A 46 -4.26 4.84 -3.19
N SER A 47 -4.93 5.17 -4.30
CA SER A 47 -6.37 5.38 -4.35
C SER A 47 -7.14 4.11 -3.92
N TYR A 48 -6.68 2.92 -4.34
CA TYR A 48 -7.22 1.65 -3.89
C TYR A 48 -7.16 1.49 -2.37
N PHE A 49 -6.02 1.81 -1.75
CA PHE A 49 -5.88 1.75 -0.29
C PHE A 49 -6.76 2.78 0.42
N GLU A 50 -6.82 4.00 -0.09
CA GLU A 50 -7.68 5.07 0.42
C GLU A 50 -9.15 4.65 0.44
N GLU A 51 -9.66 4.09 -0.66
CA GLU A 51 -11.04 3.62 -0.75
C GLU A 51 -11.32 2.43 0.17
N LYS A 52 -10.46 1.38 0.13
CA LYS A 52 -10.65 0.16 0.93
C LYS A 52 -10.59 0.42 2.42
N LEU A 53 -9.73 1.34 2.84
CA LEU A 53 -9.53 1.67 4.25
C LEU A 53 -10.35 2.89 4.68
N SER A 54 -11.05 3.58 3.75
CA SER A 54 -11.69 4.87 4.01
C SER A 54 -10.74 5.84 4.71
N VAL A 55 -9.53 5.99 4.16
CA VAL A 55 -8.50 6.92 4.62
C VAL A 55 -8.13 7.87 3.50
N ARG A 56 -7.43 8.95 3.85
CA ARG A 56 -6.82 9.83 2.87
C ARG A 56 -5.35 10.03 3.20
N ILE A 57 -4.47 9.65 2.29
CA ILE A 57 -3.03 9.77 2.43
C ILE A 57 -2.62 11.15 1.87
N PRO A 58 -2.08 12.05 2.70
CA PRO A 58 -1.66 13.37 2.21
C PRO A 58 -0.45 13.27 1.28
N ASP A 59 -0.33 14.21 0.34
CA ASP A 59 0.79 14.29 -0.62
C ASP A 59 2.17 14.25 0.06
N GLU A 60 2.29 14.82 1.26
CA GLU A 60 3.55 14.78 2.03
C GLU A 60 3.98 13.35 2.40
N GLU A 61 3.03 12.50 2.79
CA GLU A 61 3.31 11.09 3.08
C GLU A 61 3.54 10.34 1.76
N LEU A 62 2.76 10.61 0.71
CA LEU A 62 2.97 10.04 -0.63
C LEU A 62 4.37 10.30 -1.18
N SER A 63 4.87 11.52 -1.04
CA SER A 63 6.23 11.89 -1.45
C SER A 63 7.32 11.16 -0.67
N ARG A 64 7.02 10.71 0.55
CA ARG A 64 7.92 9.93 1.41
C ARG A 64 7.85 8.43 1.17
N LEU A 65 6.80 7.92 0.49
CA LEU A 65 6.65 6.50 0.20
C LEU A 65 7.77 6.00 -0.71
N ARG A 66 8.66 5.16 -0.16
CA ARG A 66 9.72 4.50 -0.93
C ARG A 66 9.54 3.00 -0.97
N THR A 67 9.12 2.41 0.15
CA THR A 67 8.93 0.99 0.35
C THR A 67 7.49 0.65 0.73
N VAL A 68 7.13 -0.62 0.62
CA VAL A 68 5.83 -1.11 1.11
C VAL A 68 5.68 -0.91 2.62
N LYS A 69 6.79 -0.95 3.37
CA LYS A 69 6.83 -0.63 4.80
C LYS A 69 6.42 0.81 5.07
N ASP A 70 6.90 1.76 4.28
CA ASP A 70 6.53 3.18 4.42
C ASP A 70 5.03 3.37 4.23
N LEU A 71 4.44 2.66 3.25
CA LEU A 71 2.99 2.68 3.02
C LEU A 71 2.23 2.14 4.23
N ARG A 72 2.66 1.00 4.77
CA ARG A 72 2.08 0.43 5.99
C ARG A 72 2.16 1.43 7.16
N ASP A 73 3.31 2.05 7.36
CA ASP A 73 3.52 3.00 8.47
C ASP A 73 2.66 4.26 8.31
N ALA A 74 2.56 4.80 7.09
CA ALA A 74 1.68 5.92 6.78
C ALA A 74 0.21 5.59 7.10
N ILE A 75 -0.28 4.42 6.66
CA ILE A 75 -1.65 3.98 6.96
C ILE A 75 -1.83 3.75 8.47
N ALA A 76 -0.85 3.17 9.17
CA ALA A 76 -0.91 2.97 10.62
C ALA A 76 -1.00 4.27 11.42
N ARG A 77 -0.35 5.34 10.94
CA ARG A 77 -0.48 6.69 11.53
C ARG A 77 -1.86 7.29 11.29
N LEU A 78 -2.46 7.05 10.12
CA LEU A 78 -3.78 7.54 9.77
C LEU A 78 -4.91 6.75 10.45
N ARG A 79 -4.68 5.45 10.72
CA ARG A 79 -5.63 4.52 11.34
C ARG A 79 -4.99 3.76 12.50
N PRO A 80 -4.70 4.44 13.62
CA PRO A 80 -4.18 3.79 14.82
C PRO A 80 -5.22 2.88 15.49
N ASP A 81 -6.50 3.02 15.15
CA ASP A 81 -7.61 2.18 15.60
C ASP A 81 -7.61 0.77 14.98
N ARG A 82 -6.87 0.57 13.88
CA ARG A 82 -6.82 -0.70 13.16
C ARG A 82 -5.58 -1.51 13.51
N GLN A 83 -5.77 -2.83 13.60
CA GLN A 83 -4.68 -3.77 13.76
C GLN A 83 -4.12 -4.14 12.39
N PHE A 84 -2.79 -4.11 12.24
CA PHE A 84 -2.09 -4.50 11.01
C PHE A 84 -1.53 -5.90 11.18
N ALA A 85 -1.57 -6.70 10.13
CA ALA A 85 -0.89 -7.98 10.11
C ALA A 85 0.63 -7.75 10.19
N ALA A 86 1.32 -8.63 10.92
CA ALA A 86 2.75 -8.53 11.19
C ALA A 86 3.59 -8.83 9.94
#